data_AF-A0A1H3S5K8-F1
#
_entry.id   AF-A0A1H3S5K8-F1
#
_cell.length_a   1.000
_cell.length_b   1.000
_cell.length_c   1.000
_cell.angle_alpha   90.00
_cell.angle_beta   90.00
_cell.angle_gamma   90.00
#
_symmetry.space_group_name_H-M   'P 1'
#
loop_
_entity.id
_entity.type
_entity.pdbx_description
1 polymer ?
#
loop_
_entity_poly.entity_id
_entity_poly.type
_entity_poly.pdbx_seq_one_letter_code
_entity_poly.pdbx_strand_id
1 'polypeptide(L)'
;MMPPPANPSWIGFTKEQYEILETLHFIGNNGWDRNGQTDEMMPRLLERAVAENLSLPRIKEAMSAVGHSREELHQLDRWESKRTTGKFGR
;
A
#
# COMPACT_ATOMS: atom_id res chain seq x y z
N MET A 1 20.74 14.07 8.03
CA MET A 1 19.62 13.30 7.45
C MET A 1 18.73 14.31 6.73
N MET A 2 18.52 14.18 5.42
CA MET A 2 17.52 14.98 4.72
C MET A 2 16.13 14.56 5.21
N PRO A 3 15.23 15.47 5.60
CA PRO A 3 13.84 15.10 5.80
C PRO A 3 13.30 14.52 4.48
N PRO A 4 12.50 13.44 4.51
CA PRO A 4 11.83 12.95 3.32
C PRO A 4 11.05 14.10 2.67
N PRO A 5 10.99 14.16 1.33
CA PRO A 5 10.29 15.24 0.63
C PRO A 5 8.87 15.40 1.18
N ALA A 6 8.53 16.65 1.51
CA ALA A 6 7.28 17.01 2.17
C ALA A 6 6.10 16.55 1.33
N ASN A 7 5.44 15.50 1.82
CA ASN A 7 4.26 14.83 1.29
C ASN A 7 4.42 14.30 -0.15
N PRO A 8 4.36 12.97 -0.36
CA PRO A 8 4.07 12.45 -1.70
C PRO A 8 2.81 13.14 -2.21
N SER A 9 2.92 13.90 -3.29
CA SER A 9 1.78 14.58 -3.87
C SER A 9 0.94 13.51 -4.58
N TRP A 10 0.00 12.89 -3.86
CA TRP A 10 -1.01 11.97 -4.39
C TRP A 10 -2.01 12.74 -5.28
N ILE A 11 -1.49 13.46 -6.26
CA ILE A 11 -2.26 14.29 -7.19
C ILE A 11 -3.12 13.37 -8.06
N GLY A 12 -4.39 13.71 -8.18
CA GLY A 12 -5.37 12.92 -8.94
C GLY A 12 -6.02 11.78 -8.14
N PHE A 13 -5.80 11.71 -6.83
CA PHE A 13 -6.51 10.82 -5.93
C PHE A 13 -7.53 11.59 -5.08
N THR A 14 -8.65 10.95 -4.72
CA THR A 14 -9.59 11.51 -3.74
C THR A 14 -8.97 11.54 -2.34
N LYS A 15 -9.64 12.18 -1.38
CA LYS A 15 -9.18 12.21 0.01
C LYS A 15 -9.09 10.79 0.61
N GLU A 16 -10.08 9.96 0.33
CA GLU A 16 -10.16 8.59 0.84
C GLU A 16 -9.05 7.73 0.25
N GLN A 17 -8.77 7.89 -1.05
CA GLN A 17 -7.65 7.24 -1.73
C GLN A 17 -6.30 7.73 -1.20
N TYR A 18 -6.18 9.03 -0.92
CA TYR A 18 -4.99 9.64 -0.31
C TYR A 18 -4.68 8.97 1.03
N GLU A 19 -5.66 8.84 1.93
CA GLU A 19 -5.46 8.24 3.26
C GLU A 19 -4.98 6.78 3.15
N ILE A 20 -5.51 6.03 2.18
CA ILE A 20 -5.10 4.65 1.91
C ILE A 20 -3.65 4.61 1.41
N LEU A 21 -3.29 5.44 0.43
CA LEU A 21 -1.93 5.51 -0.12
C LEU A 21 -0.91 5.97 0.92
N GLU A 22 -1.27 6.93 1.76
CA GLU A 22 -0.42 7.40 2.86
C GLU A 22 -0.18 6.29 3.89
N THR A 23 -1.22 5.54 4.25
CA THR A 23 -1.10 4.39 5.15
C THR A 23 -0.20 3.30 4.54
N LEU A 24 -0.38 2.98 3.25
CA LEU A 24 0.46 2.01 2.54
C LEU A 24 1.91 2.48 2.43
N HIS A 25 2.13 3.78 2.18
CA HIS A 25 3.45 4.38 2.15
C HIS A 25 4.16 4.28 3.50
N PHE A 26 3.44 4.56 4.59
CA PHE A 26 3.95 4.37 5.94
C PHE A 26 4.35 2.91 6.19
N ILE A 27 3.50 1.94 5.86
CA ILE A 27 3.79 0.51 6.04
C ILE A 27 5.00 0.08 5.21
N GLY A 28 5.07 0.52 3.94
CA GLY A 28 6.18 0.20 3.06
C GLY A 28 7.51 0.77 3.54
N ASN A 29 7.52 2.01 4.05
CA ASN A 29 8.72 2.62 4.64
C ASN A 29 9.19 1.90 5.93
N ASN A 30 8.31 1.12 6.57
CA ASN A 30 8.63 0.25 7.70
C ASN A 30 8.94 -1.19 7.24
N GLY A 31 9.31 -1.40 5.98
CA GLY A 31 9.78 -2.68 5.45
C GLY A 31 8.67 -3.72 5.28
N TRP A 32 7.40 -3.31 5.22
CA TRP A 32 6.25 -4.22 5.15
C TRP A 32 6.19 -5.20 6.32
N ASP A 33 6.56 -4.74 7.52
CA ASP A 33 6.66 -5.58 8.70
C ASP A 33 5.37 -6.39 8.95
N ARG A 34 5.57 -7.70 9.10
CA ARG A 34 4.51 -8.70 9.28
C ARG A 34 4.34 -9.01 10.75
N ASN A 35 3.78 -8.06 11.47
CA ASN A 35 3.32 -8.27 12.84
C ASN A 35 1.79 -8.49 12.87
N GLY A 36 1.25 -8.91 14.02
CA GLY A 36 -0.17 -9.22 14.16
C GLY A 36 -1.10 -8.06 13.78
N GLN A 37 -0.68 -6.82 14.01
CA GLN A 37 -1.45 -5.63 13.65
C GLN A 37 -1.50 -5.43 12.13
N THR A 38 -0.37 -5.46 11.43
CA THR A 38 -0.32 -5.34 9.97
C THR A 38 -1.06 -6.50 9.30
N ASP A 39 -1.01 -7.69 9.91
CA ASP A 39 -1.63 -8.92 9.43
C ASP A 39 -3.16 -8.84 9.37
N GLU A 40 -3.78 -8.21 10.37
CA GLU A 40 -5.21 -7.92 10.41
C GLU A 40 -5.61 -6.70 9.58
N MET A 41 -4.76 -5.66 9.57
CA MET A 41 -5.05 -4.38 8.95
C MET A 41 -4.96 -4.43 7.42
N MET A 42 -3.91 -5.05 6.86
CA MET A 42 -3.62 -5.00 5.42
C MET A 42 -4.76 -5.54 4.54
N PRO A 43 -5.40 -6.70 4.85
CA PRO A 43 -6.53 -7.17 4.07
C PRO A 43 -7.70 -6.17 4.05
N ARG A 44 -8.01 -5.54 5.18
CA ARG A 44 -9.09 -4.54 5.30
C ARG A 44 -8.75 -3.25 4.57
N LEU A 45 -7.50 -2.81 4.64
CA LEU A 45 -7.01 -1.62 3.94
C LEU A 45 -7.11 -1.80 2.42
N LEU A 46 -6.72 -2.97 1.90
CA LEU A 46 -6.83 -3.31 0.49
C LEU A 46 -8.29 -3.50 0.05
N GLU A 47 -9.16 -4.03 0.91
CA GLU A 47 -10.60 -4.08 0.66
C GLU A 47 -11.21 -2.67 0.57
N ARG A 48 -10.83 -1.76 1.46
CA ARG A 48 -11.23 -0.34 1.39
C ARG A 48 -10.72 0.30 0.09
N ALA A 49 -9.51 -0.01 -0.36
CA ALA A 49 -9.00 0.49 -1.63
C ALA A 49 -9.89 0.10 -2.81
N VAL A 50 -10.34 -1.16 -2.86
CA VAL A 50 -11.27 -1.62 -3.89
C VAL A 50 -12.61 -0.87 -3.81
N ALA A 51 -13.15 -0.65 -2.62
CA ALA A 51 -14.39 0.10 -2.43
C ALA A 51 -14.27 1.57 -2.92
N GLU A 52 -13.08 2.17 -2.78
CA GLU A 52 -12.76 3.52 -3.25
C GLU A 52 -12.31 3.56 -4.73
N ASN A 53 -12.56 2.50 -5.51
CA ASN A 53 -12.13 2.36 -6.92
C ASN A 53 -10.61 2.48 -7.14
N LEU A 54 -9.81 2.18 -6.13
CA LEU A 54 -8.36 2.21 -6.17
C LEU A 54 -7.80 0.81 -6.38
N SER A 55 -7.55 0.45 -7.64
CA SER A 55 -7.04 -0.88 -8.02
C SER A 55 -5.59 -1.11 -7.59
N LEU A 56 -5.21 -2.37 -7.34
CA LEU A 56 -3.84 -2.75 -6.97
C LEU A 56 -2.78 -2.25 -7.98
N PRO A 57 -2.96 -2.35 -9.31
CA PRO A 57 -2.00 -1.79 -10.26
C PRO A 57 -1.83 -0.28 -10.10
N ARG A 58 -2.93 0.46 -9.85
CA ARG A 58 -2.89 1.91 -9.64
C ARG A 58 -2.18 2.29 -8.35
N ILE A 59 -2.35 1.51 -7.28
CA ILE A 59 -1.60 1.65 -6.02
C ILE A 59 -0.11 1.48 -6.27
N LYS A 60 0.28 0.41 -6.98
CA LYS A 60 1.70 0.12 -7.27
C LYS A 60 2.34 1.22 -8.13
N GLU A 61 1.62 1.72 -9.12
CA GLU A 61 2.07 2.87 -9.93
C GLU A 61 2.31 4.12 -9.06
N ALA A 62 1.34 4.47 -8.21
CA ALA A 62 1.46 5.61 -7.31
C ALA A 62 2.63 5.45 -6.32
N MET A 63 2.73 4.28 -5.69
CA MET A 63 3.79 3.97 -4.74
C MET A 63 5.17 3.97 -5.39
N SER A 64 5.29 3.49 -6.64
CA SER A 64 6.53 3.54 -7.41
C SER A 64 6.94 4.98 -7.72
N ALA A 65 5.99 5.85 -8.05
CA ALA A 65 6.25 7.27 -8.33
C ALA A 65 6.82 8.03 -7.11
N VAL A 66 6.57 7.53 -5.89
CA VAL A 66 7.07 8.12 -4.64
C VAL A 66 8.29 7.38 -4.07
N GLY A 67 8.88 6.46 -4.84
CA GLY A 67 10.18 5.86 -4.56
C GLY A 67 10.18 4.41 -4.09
N HIS A 68 9.03 3.73 -4.03
CA HIS A 68 9.01 2.29 -3.69
C HIS A 68 9.55 1.46 -4.86
N SER A 69 10.47 0.56 -4.56
CA SER A 69 11.08 -0.37 -5.51
C SER A 69 10.10 -1.48 -5.92
N ARG A 70 10.38 -2.13 -7.05
CA ARG A 70 9.57 -3.26 -7.53
C ARG A 70 9.52 -4.42 -6.52
N GLU A 71 10.61 -4.65 -5.79
CA GLU A 71 10.71 -5.71 -4.79
C GLU A 71 9.83 -5.42 -3.56
N GLU A 72 9.78 -4.16 -3.11
CA GLU A 72 8.87 -3.71 -2.06
C GLU A 72 7.41 -3.83 -2.51
N LEU A 73 7.10 -3.40 -3.73
CA LEU A 73 5.74 -3.50 -4.28
C LEU A 73 5.27 -4.94 -4.52
N HIS A 74 6.18 -5.92 -4.54
CA HIS A 74 5.79 -7.32 -4.57
C HIS A 74 5.11 -7.77 -3.25
N GLN A 75 5.38 -7.09 -2.13
CA GLN A 75 4.68 -7.35 -0.88
C GLN A 75 3.17 -7.08 -1.02
N LEU A 76 2.80 -6.04 -1.76
CA LEU A 76 1.39 -5.73 -2.04
C LEU A 76 0.69 -6.87 -2.78
N ASP A 77 1.36 -7.54 -3.72
CA ASP A 77 0.82 -8.73 -4.39
C ASP A 77 0.57 -9.87 -3.39
N ARG A 78 1.51 -10.07 -2.45
CA ARG A 78 1.37 -11.10 -1.40
C ARG A 78 0.24 -10.80 -0.43
N TRP A 79 0.05 -9.54 -0.08
CA TRP A 79 -1.06 -9.07 0.76
C TRP A 79 -2.41 -9.18 0.05
N GLU A 80 -2.46 -8.87 -1.23
CA GLU A 80 -3.67 -9.03 -2.04
C GLU A 80 -4.06 -10.51 -2.20
N SER A 81 -3.08 -11.40 -2.39
CA SER A 81 -3.30 -12.85 -2.35
C SER A 81 -3.89 -13.27 -1.00
N LYS A 82 -3.39 -12.71 0.10
CA LYS A 82 -3.95 -13.02 1.42
C LYS A 82 -5.38 -12.54 1.57
N ARG A 83 -5.70 -11.33 1.11
CA ARG A 83 -7.07 -10.78 1.12
C ARG A 83 -8.04 -11.68 0.34
N THR A 84 -7.62 -12.13 -0.83
CA THR A 84 -8.49 -12.86 -1.77
C THR A 84 -8.58 -14.36 -1.51
N THR A 85 -7.52 -14.98 -0.97
CA THR A 85 -7.43 -16.44 -0.81
C THR A 85 -7.29 -16.90 0.64
N GLY A 86 -7.11 -15.96 1.58
CA GLY A 86 -6.79 -16.25 2.98
C GLY A 86 -5.34 -16.69 3.21
N LYS A 87 -4.51 -16.77 2.16
CA LYS A 87 -3.11 -17.21 2.24
C LYS A 87 -2.18 -16.22 1.56
N PHE A 88 -1.02 -15.98 2.15
CA PHE A 88 0.02 -15.19 1.50
C PHE A 88 0.47 -15.88 0.20
N GLY A 89 0.46 -15.11 -0.88
CA GLY A 89 0.97 -15.55 -2.19
C GLY A 89 2.47 -15.82 -2.12
N ARG A 90 2.94 -16.71 -3.01
CA ARG A 90 4.36 -17.06 -3.13
C ARG A 90 5.16 -15.93 -3.75
#